data_AF-A0A967USL0-F1
#
_entry.id   AF-A0A967USL0-F1
#
_cell.length_a   1.000
_cell.length_b   1.000
_cell.length_c   1.000
_cell.angle_alpha   90.00
_cell.angle_beta   90.00
_cell.angle_gamma   90.00
#
_symmetry.space_group_name_H-M   'P 1'
#
loop_
_entity.id
_entity.type
_entity.pdbx_description
1 polymer ?
#
loop_
_entity_poly.entity_id
_entity_poly.type
_entity_poly.pdbx_seq_one_letter_code
_entity_poly.pdbx_strand_id
1 'polypeptide(L)'
;MAVDLIRVGDEESRYFHCQTWEHLLRLARLNGWRPAGTKEPEGWPNRHPWDRFNYSSSDGQTVTAADARAIADALSRALQFQTALSRQIIADFVAYCRSGWGFWIR
;
A
#
# COMPACT_ATOMS: atom_id res chain seq x y z
N MET A 1 1.88 7.69 14.87
CA MET A 1 1.70 6.26 14.54
C MET A 1 2.28 6.03 13.15
N ALA A 2 2.73 4.82 12.87
CA ALA A 2 3.35 4.47 11.60
C ALA A 2 2.85 3.12 11.13
N VAL A 3 3.11 2.85 9.87
CA VAL A 3 2.64 1.69 9.14
C VAL A 3 3.86 0.98 8.58
N ASP A 4 3.97 -0.30 8.90
CA ASP A 4 5.01 -1.18 8.40
C ASP A 4 4.44 -2.03 7.25
N LEU A 5 5.09 -1.94 6.09
CA LEU A 5 4.71 -2.69 4.89
C LEU A 5 5.68 -3.84 4.70
N ILE A 6 5.22 -5.07 4.91
CA ILE A 6 6.08 -6.27 4.86
C ILE A 6 5.79 -7.03 3.57
N ARG A 7 6.81 -7.29 2.75
CA ARG A 7 6.62 -7.94 1.45
C ARG A 7 6.15 -9.38 1.66
N VAL A 8 5.19 -9.86 0.86
CA VAL A 8 4.80 -11.28 0.92
C VAL A 8 5.90 -12.13 0.29
N GLY A 9 6.48 -13.03 1.08
CA GLY A 9 7.47 -14.02 0.65
C GLY A 9 8.93 -13.69 1.02
N ASP A 10 9.20 -12.44 1.42
CA ASP A 10 10.53 -11.99 1.87
C ASP A 10 10.40 -11.22 3.19
N GLU A 11 11.50 -11.03 3.92
CA GLU A 11 11.53 -10.21 5.14
C GLU A 11 11.75 -8.70 4.86
N GLU A 12 11.61 -8.26 3.60
CA GLU A 12 11.78 -6.84 3.26
C GLU A 12 10.60 -6.02 3.76
N SER A 13 10.85 -5.20 4.79
CA SER A 13 9.88 -4.27 5.34
C SER A 13 10.15 -2.83 4.91
N ARG A 14 9.10 -2.02 4.82
CA ARG A 14 9.17 -0.58 4.58
C ARG A 14 8.28 0.17 5.55
N TYR A 15 8.92 1.10 6.25
CA TYR A 15 8.27 1.94 7.23
C TYR A 15 7.77 3.25 6.61
N PHE A 16 6.51 3.58 6.84
CA PHE A 16 5.92 4.87 6.50
C PHE A 16 5.23 5.50 7.71
N HIS A 17 5.36 6.81 7.86
CA HIS A 17 4.45 7.56 8.74
C HIS A 17 3.01 7.42 8.22
N CYS A 18 2.03 7.34 9.12
CA CYS A 18 0.62 7.16 8.75
C CYS A 18 0.13 8.24 7.77
N GLN A 19 0.55 9.49 7.96
CA GLN A 19 0.22 10.61 7.06
C GLN A 19 0.84 10.43 5.66
N THR A 20 2.08 9.96 5.59
CA THR A 20 2.75 9.67 4.30
C THR A 20 2.04 8.54 3.57
N TRP A 21 1.68 7.48 4.30
CA TRP A 21 0.95 6.36 3.75
C TRP A 21 -0.43 6.76 3.20
N GLU A 22 -1.20 7.50 4.00
CA GLU A 22 -2.49 8.05 3.57
C GLU A 22 -2.34 8.96 2.35
N HIS A 23 -1.29 9.78 2.31
CA HIS A 23 -0.99 10.64 1.17
C HIS A 23 -0.70 9.83 -0.09
N LEU A 24 0.09 8.74 0.01
CA LEU A 24 0.37 7.84 -1.11
C LEU A 24 -0.91 7.19 -1.63
N LEU A 25 -1.76 6.67 -0.74
CA LEU A 25 -3.04 6.08 -1.11
C LEU A 25 -3.97 7.09 -1.79
N ARG A 26 -4.05 8.31 -1.26
CA ARG A 26 -4.83 9.39 -1.85
C ARG A 26 -4.31 9.77 -3.23
N LEU A 27 -2.98 9.90 -3.37
CA LEU A 27 -2.35 10.23 -4.64
C LEU A 27 -2.61 9.15 -5.69
N ALA A 28 -2.50 7.87 -5.32
CA ALA A 28 -2.85 6.76 -6.19
C ALA A 28 -4.32 6.82 -6.63
N ARG A 29 -5.26 7.07 -5.71
CA ARG A 29 -6.70 7.20 -6.03
C ARG A 29 -6.95 8.34 -7.03
N LEU A 30 -6.33 9.50 -6.83
CA LEU A 30 -6.43 10.64 -7.74
C LEU A 30 -5.88 10.33 -9.14
N ASN A 31 -4.98 9.35 -9.26
CA ASN A 31 -4.36 8.92 -10.52
C ASN A 31 -4.95 7.60 -11.04
N GLY A 32 -6.17 7.26 -10.63
CA GLY A 32 -6.97 6.19 -11.22
C GLY A 32 -6.80 4.81 -10.58
N TRP A 33 -6.08 4.70 -9.45
CA TRP A 33 -6.13 3.47 -8.66
C TRP A 33 -7.52 3.31 -8.02
N ARG A 34 -8.11 2.13 -8.20
CA ARG A 34 -9.34 1.71 -7.53
C ARG A 34 -8.99 0.59 -6.55
N PRO A 35 -9.16 0.78 -5.24
CA PRO A 35 -8.82 -0.24 -4.25
C PRO A 35 -9.56 -1.54 -4.54
N ALA A 36 -8.83 -2.63 -4.77
CA ALA A 36 -9.43 -3.96 -4.92
C ALA A 36 -9.95 -4.53 -3.58
N GLY A 37 -9.51 -3.94 -2.48
CA GLY A 37 -9.72 -4.37 -1.12
C GLY A 37 -8.59 -5.26 -0.61
N THR A 38 -8.31 -5.15 0.68
CA THR A 38 -7.37 -5.97 1.43
C THR A 38 -8.02 -7.29 1.84
N LYS A 39 -7.19 -8.33 2.03
CA LYS A 39 -7.60 -9.55 2.71
C LYS A 39 -7.47 -9.37 4.22
N GLU A 40 -8.43 -9.92 4.94
CA GLU A 40 -8.42 -9.95 6.39
C GLU A 40 -7.15 -10.65 6.94
N PRO A 41 -6.65 -10.22 8.10
CA PRO A 41 -5.54 -10.89 8.76
C PRO A 41 -5.94 -12.30 9.21
N GLU A 42 -4.94 -13.17 9.38
CA GLU A 42 -5.16 -14.52 9.88
C GLU A 42 -5.77 -14.48 11.29
N GLY A 43 -6.85 -15.25 11.50
CA GLY A 43 -7.56 -15.28 12.79
C GLY A 43 -8.51 -14.10 13.03
N TRP A 44 -8.80 -13.28 12.02
CA TRP A 44 -9.80 -12.21 12.15
C TRP A 44 -11.15 -12.76 12.64
N PRO A 45 -11.74 -12.19 13.70
CA PRO A 45 -12.91 -12.75 14.31
C PRO A 45 -14.14 -12.58 13.40
N ASN A 46 -14.76 -13.69 12.99
CA ASN A 46 -15.93 -13.74 12.10
C ASN A 46 -17.18 -12.98 12.62
N ARG A 47 -17.13 -12.44 13.84
CA ARG A 47 -18.18 -11.59 14.43
C ARG A 47 -18.12 -10.14 13.99
N HIS A 48 -17.02 -9.69 13.37
CA HIS A 48 -16.87 -8.35 12.83
C HIS A 48 -16.56 -8.44 11.33
N PRO A 49 -17.39 -7.87 10.44
CA PRO A 49 -17.08 -7.85 9.02
C PRO A 49 -15.78 -7.08 8.80
N TRP A 50 -14.86 -7.66 8.03
CA TRP A 50 -13.61 -7.00 7.66
C TRP A 50 -13.89 -5.82 6.73
N ASP A 51 -13.42 -4.63 7.10
CA ASP A 51 -13.44 -3.47 6.21
C ASP A 51 -12.29 -3.58 5.21
N ARG A 52 -12.54 -4.33 4.13
CA ARG A 52 -11.58 -4.53 3.04
C ARG A 52 -11.10 -3.24 2.39
N PHE A 53 -11.79 -2.11 2.54
CA PHE A 53 -11.36 -0.85 1.93
C PHE A 53 -10.51 0.01 2.85
N ASN A 54 -10.25 -0.47 4.08
CA ASN A 54 -9.34 0.16 5.02
C ASN A 54 -7.90 -0.34 4.81
N TYR A 55 -7.10 0.50 4.16
CA TYR A 55 -5.66 0.30 3.97
C TYR A 55 -4.83 1.02 5.04
N SER A 56 -5.47 1.80 5.91
CA SER A 56 -4.80 2.67 6.89
C SER A 56 -4.63 2.04 8.26
N SER A 57 -5.36 0.98 8.58
CA SER A 57 -5.13 0.24 9.82
C SER A 57 -3.90 -0.65 9.71
N SER A 58 -3.32 -1.02 10.84
CA SER A 58 -2.14 -1.88 10.94
C SER A 58 -2.53 -3.24 11.56
N ASP A 59 -3.67 -3.79 11.13
CA ASP A 59 -4.28 -4.99 11.71
C ASP A 59 -3.64 -6.30 11.17
N GLY A 60 -2.63 -6.21 10.30
CA GLY A 60 -2.01 -7.35 9.63
C GLY A 60 -2.67 -7.71 8.30
N GLN A 61 -3.44 -6.80 7.71
CA GLN A 61 -4.16 -7.09 6.48
C GLN A 61 -3.23 -7.20 5.27
N THR A 62 -3.64 -7.98 4.27
CA THR A 62 -2.82 -8.25 3.08
C THR A 62 -3.32 -7.50 1.85
N VAL A 63 -2.43 -6.75 1.21
CA VAL A 63 -2.60 -6.19 -0.13
C VAL A 63 -2.08 -7.21 -1.15
N THR A 64 -2.92 -7.59 -2.11
CA THR A 64 -2.55 -8.58 -3.14
C THR A 64 -1.55 -8.02 -4.16
N ALA A 65 -0.79 -8.88 -4.84
CA ALA A 65 0.10 -8.49 -5.94
C ALA A 65 -0.58 -7.61 -7.00
N ALA A 66 -1.81 -7.96 -7.36
CA ALA A 66 -2.56 -7.24 -8.39
C ALA A 66 -2.89 -5.81 -7.94
N ASP A 67 -3.30 -5.65 -6.68
CA ASP A 67 -3.63 -4.34 -6.12
C ASP A 67 -2.38 -3.51 -5.85
N ALA A 68 -1.29 -4.12 -5.38
CA ALA A 68 0.02 -3.48 -5.24
C ALA A 68 0.52 -2.93 -6.59
N ARG A 69 0.41 -3.71 -7.67
CA ARG A 69 0.73 -3.24 -9.03
C ARG A 69 -0.17 -2.10 -9.48
N ALA A 70 -1.47 -2.17 -9.20
CA ALA A 70 -2.41 -1.11 -9.54
C ALA A 70 -2.08 0.22 -8.79
N ILE A 71 -1.67 0.14 -7.52
CA ILE A 71 -1.13 1.28 -6.78
C ILE A 71 0.11 1.83 -7.47
N ALA A 72 1.07 0.96 -7.81
CA ALA A 72 2.31 1.33 -8.47
C ALA A 72 2.09 2.07 -9.80
N ASP A 73 1.16 1.59 -10.62
CA ASP A 73 0.85 2.19 -11.92
C ASP A 73 0.14 3.53 -11.79
N ALA A 74 -0.73 3.70 -10.81
CA ALA A 74 -1.32 5.00 -10.51
C ALA A 74 -0.28 6.00 -9.96
N LEU A 75 0.58 5.57 -9.04
CA LEU A 75 1.65 6.41 -8.51
C LEU A 75 2.69 6.78 -9.56
N SER A 76 3.00 5.88 -10.49
CA SER A 76 3.90 6.17 -11.62
C SER A 76 3.37 7.32 -12.48
N ARG A 77 2.04 7.38 -12.70
CA ARG A 77 1.39 8.49 -13.40
C ARG A 77 1.44 9.80 -12.61
N ALA A 78 1.46 9.72 -11.29
CA ALA A 78 1.57 10.89 -10.42
C ALA A 78 2.97 11.51 -10.42
N LEU A 79 4.04 10.72 -10.63
CA LEU A 79 5.45 11.15 -10.54
C LEU A 79 5.78 12.39 -11.38
N GLN A 80 5.11 12.56 -12.52
CA GLN A 80 5.32 13.70 -13.41
C GLN A 80 4.98 15.05 -12.77
N PHE A 81 4.10 15.07 -11.77
CA PHE A 81 3.62 16.28 -11.08
C PHE A 81 4.26 16.50 -9.69
N GLN A 82 5.20 15.64 -9.28
CA GLN A 82 5.80 15.67 -7.95
C GLN A 82 7.16 16.36 -7.93
N THR A 83 7.50 16.96 -6.79
CA THR A 83 8.84 17.52 -6.53
C THR A 83 9.90 16.42 -6.52
N ALA A 84 11.18 16.78 -6.66
CA ALA A 84 12.27 15.80 -6.73
C ALA A 84 12.33 14.86 -5.50
N LEU A 85 12.14 15.39 -4.29
CA LEU A 85 12.16 14.60 -3.05
C LEU A 85 10.98 13.63 -2.97
N SER A 86 9.75 14.11 -3.22
CA SER A 86 8.56 13.25 -3.23
C SER A 86 8.60 12.23 -4.35
N ARG A 87 9.16 12.60 -5.51
CA ARG A 87 9.35 11.71 -6.66
C ARG A 87 10.23 10.51 -6.30
N GLN A 88 11.33 10.71 -5.57
CA GLN A 88 12.20 9.59 -5.17
C GLN A 88 11.45 8.61 -4.25
N ILE A 89 10.78 9.12 -3.21
CA ILE A 89 10.01 8.28 -2.27
C ILE A 89 8.93 7.47 -3.00
N ILE A 90 8.20 8.12 -3.91
CA ILE A 90 7.15 7.45 -4.70
C ILE A 90 7.77 6.44 -5.67
N ALA A 91 8.89 6.75 -6.33
CA ALA A 91 9.57 5.84 -7.24
C ALA A 91 10.10 4.59 -6.52
N ASP A 92 10.69 4.77 -5.35
CA ASP A 92 11.16 3.65 -4.51
C ASP A 92 10.00 2.76 -4.08
N PHE A 93 8.86 3.36 -3.71
CA PHE A 93 7.66 2.61 -3.35
C PHE A 93 7.01 1.90 -4.55
N VAL A 94 7.03 2.52 -5.74
CA VAL A 94 6.61 1.88 -6.99
C VAL A 94 7.45 0.66 -7.31
N ALA A 95 8.78 0.75 -7.15
CA ALA A 95 9.68 -0.38 -7.34
C ALA A 95 9.37 -1.49 -6.33
N TYR A 96 9.17 -1.14 -5.06
CA TYR A 96 8.77 -2.08 -4.01
C TYR A 96 7.48 -2.84 -4.37
N CYS A 97 6.43 -2.14 -4.79
CA CYS A 97 5.16 -2.74 -5.19
C CYS A 97 5.26 -3.67 -6.40
N ARG A 98 6.22 -3.42 -7.31
CA ARG A 98 6.39 -4.20 -8.55
C ARG A 98 7.21 -5.47 -8.36
N SER A 99 8.14 -5.50 -7.42
CA SER A 99 9.05 -6.64 -7.23
C SER A 99 8.46 -7.80 -6.41
N GLY A 100 7.23 -7.70 -5.88
CA GLY A 100 6.66 -8.70 -4.96
C GLY A 100 5.30 -9.27 -5.36
N TRP A 101 4.82 -10.20 -4.53
CA TRP A 101 3.50 -10.84 -4.62
C TRP A 101 2.41 -10.11 -3.78
N GLY A 102 2.68 -8.87 -3.38
CA GLY A 102 1.86 -8.10 -2.44
C GLY A 102 2.65 -7.74 -1.18
N PHE A 103 1.95 -7.20 -0.18
CA PHE A 103 2.53 -6.87 1.13
C PHE A 103 1.48 -6.88 2.24
N TRP A 104 1.92 -7.06 3.49
CA TRP A 104 1.14 -6.95 4.71
C TRP A 104 1.23 -5.54 5.27
N ILE A 105 0.21 -5.11 6.01
CA ILE A 105 0.18 -3.82 6.69
C ILE A 105 0.18 -4.07 8.21
N ARG A 106 1.24 -3.69 8.92
CA ARG A 106 1.48 -3.97 10.35
C ARG A 106 1.91 -2.74 11.14
#